data_AF-A0A9E1LAA7-F1
#
_entry.id   AF-A0A9E1LAA7-F1
#
_cell.length_a   1.000
_cell.length_b   1.000
_cell.length_c   1.000
_cell.angle_alpha   90.00
_cell.angle_beta   90.00
_cell.angle_gamma   90.00
#
_symmetry.space_group_name_H-M   'P 1'
#
loop_
_entity.id
_entity.type
_entity.pdbx_description
1 polymer ?
#
loop_
_entity_poly.entity_id
_entity_poly.type
_entity_poly.pdbx_seq_one_letter_code
_entity_poly.pdbx_strand_id
1 'polypeptide(L)'
;MNLFKFLSLSSFLDNSHSVKKFNVIIFFSLIFISFSCSSKTETFNKYVSKEKNLQFLVAQGKLHWDKRVNIKDANLAKLFLSKANELNPDNAEIVELYARACHFVGYYLQSNLDKSDSLFIEGMNTTWSYIISTNAYQEGAALFDGDSTGKKIAGITTIS
;
A
#
# COMPACT_ATOMS: atom_id res chain seq x y z
N MET A 1 87.67 8.57 -21.07
CA MET A 1 86.59 9.29 -21.76
C MET A 1 86.13 10.40 -20.84
N ASN A 2 86.41 11.63 -21.26
CA ASN A 2 86.03 12.95 -20.72
C ASN A 2 84.54 13.06 -20.32
N LEU A 3 84.00 14.03 -19.57
CA LEU A 3 84.44 15.14 -18.71
C LEU A 3 83.15 15.57 -17.95
N PHE A 4 83.29 15.92 -16.67
CA PHE A 4 82.56 16.98 -15.94
C PHE A 4 81.18 17.51 -16.41
N LYS A 5 80.21 17.50 -15.47
CA LYS A 5 79.68 18.72 -14.80
C LYS A 5 78.82 18.30 -13.60
N PHE A 6 79.32 18.43 -12.38
CA PHE A 6 79.13 19.60 -11.49
C PHE A 6 77.66 19.90 -11.16
N LEU A 7 77.29 19.53 -9.92
CA LEU A 7 76.48 20.30 -8.99
C LEU A 7 75.25 21.04 -9.55
N SER A 8 74.06 20.48 -9.29
CA SER A 8 72.96 21.19 -8.62
C SER A 8 71.87 20.14 -8.34
N LEU A 9 71.55 19.92 -7.08
CA LEU A 9 70.49 20.63 -6.36
C LEU A 9 69.10 20.19 -6.87
N SER A 10 68.26 19.80 -5.91
CA SER A 10 66.80 19.82 -5.97
C SER A 10 66.13 19.00 -7.08
N SER A 11 65.81 17.73 -6.79
CA SER A 11 64.56 17.13 -7.30
C SER A 11 64.18 15.79 -6.66
N PHE A 12 65.06 15.15 -5.88
CA PHE A 12 64.74 13.83 -5.31
C PHE A 12 63.92 13.86 -4.00
N LEU A 13 63.45 15.03 -3.57
CA LEU A 13 62.64 15.21 -2.35
C LEU A 13 61.27 15.85 -2.62
N ASP A 14 60.62 15.53 -3.75
CA ASP A 14 59.27 16.05 -4.05
C ASP A 14 58.19 14.96 -4.26
N ASN A 15 58.42 13.74 -3.79
CA ASN A 15 57.42 12.66 -3.87
C ASN A 15 56.95 12.09 -2.52
N SER A 16 57.47 12.57 -1.39
CA SER A 16 57.06 12.12 -0.05
C SER A 16 55.67 12.62 0.35
N HIS A 17 55.21 13.75 -0.20
CA HIS A 17 53.97 14.38 0.20
C HIS A 17 52.72 13.83 -0.52
N SER A 18 52.89 13.30 -1.74
CA SER A 18 51.82 12.76 -2.58
C SER A 18 51.37 11.37 -2.13
N VAL A 19 52.32 10.47 -1.80
CA VAL A 19 52.04 9.09 -1.36
C VAL A 19 51.32 9.06 -0.01
N LYS A 20 51.65 9.98 0.91
CA LYS A 20 50.95 10.13 2.19
C LYS A 20 49.50 10.58 2.01
N LYS A 21 49.24 11.50 1.06
CA LYS A 21 47.88 11.96 0.71
C LYS A 21 47.06 10.84 0.05
N PHE A 22 47.67 10.06 -0.84
CA PHE A 22 47.03 8.93 -1.49
C PHE A 22 46.63 7.83 -0.50
N ASN A 23 47.50 7.51 0.47
CA ASN A 23 47.20 6.54 1.52
C ASN A 23 46.12 7.04 2.52
N VAL A 24 46.07 8.34 2.82
CA VAL A 24 45.00 8.93 3.65
C VAL A 24 43.64 8.90 2.93
N ILE A 25 43.62 9.13 1.62
CA ILE A 25 42.39 9.07 0.80
C ILE A 25 41.86 7.63 0.73
N ILE A 26 42.73 6.62 0.57
CA ILE A 26 42.33 5.21 0.59
C ILE A 26 41.80 4.79 1.97
N PHE A 27 42.42 5.27 3.05
CA PHE A 27 41.96 4.96 4.41
C PHE A 27 40.60 5.60 4.71
N PHE A 28 40.36 6.82 4.23
CA PHE A 28 39.05 7.48 4.35
C PHE A 28 37.96 6.81 3.50
N SER A 29 38.28 6.35 2.28
CA SER A 29 37.29 5.67 1.43
C SER A 29 36.86 4.30 1.98
N LEU A 30 37.75 3.59 2.68
CA LEU A 30 37.43 2.34 3.38
C LEU A 30 36.46 2.52 4.56
N ILE A 31 36.51 3.68 5.24
CA ILE A 31 35.61 4.02 6.36
C ILE A 31 34.19 4.36 5.86
N PHE A 32 34.06 4.94 4.66
CA PHE A 32 32.74 5.26 4.08
C PHE A 32 31.99 4.04 3.53
N ILE A 33 32.68 2.94 3.21
CA ILE A 33 32.03 1.71 2.72
C ILE A 33 31.42 0.88 3.88
N SER A 34 31.73 1.22 5.13
CA SER A 34 31.21 0.50 6.32
C SER A 34 29.79 0.90 6.74
N PHE A 35 29.19 1.93 6.14
CA PHE A 35 27.76 2.26 6.32
C PHE A 35 26.88 1.44 5.37
N SER A 36 27.10 0.12 5.33
CA SER A 36 26.06 -0.77 4.85
C SER A 36 24.98 -0.80 5.92
N CYS A 37 23.85 -0.16 5.63
CA CYS A 37 22.64 -0.27 6.41
C CYS A 37 22.24 -1.76 6.42
N SER A 38 22.67 -2.48 7.45
CA SER A 38 22.22 -3.84 7.70
C SER A 38 20.77 -3.75 8.14
N SER A 39 19.85 -3.76 7.18
CA SER A 39 18.46 -4.06 7.48
C SER A 39 18.46 -5.48 8.03
N LYS A 40 18.36 -5.62 9.35
CA LYS A 40 18.06 -6.90 9.98
C LYS A 40 16.87 -7.46 9.21
N THR A 41 17.05 -8.58 8.51
CA THR A 41 15.92 -9.37 8.04
C THR A 41 15.35 -10.02 9.30
N GLU A 42 14.63 -9.23 10.09
CA GLU A 42 13.65 -9.79 10.99
C GLU A 42 12.80 -10.69 10.11
N THR A 43 12.70 -11.95 10.48
CA THR A 43 11.71 -12.89 9.97
C THR A 43 10.33 -12.38 10.40
N PHE A 44 9.94 -11.24 9.82
CA PHE A 44 8.64 -10.62 10.01
C PHE A 44 7.64 -11.59 9.42
N ASN A 45 6.91 -12.23 10.32
CA ASN A 45 5.86 -13.17 10.01
C ASN A 45 4.90 -12.51 8.99
N LYS A 46 4.76 -13.09 7.80
CA LYS A 46 3.93 -12.59 6.68
C LYS A 46 2.50 -12.24 7.12
N TYR A 47 1.99 -12.91 8.15
CA TYR A 47 0.68 -12.64 8.73
C TYR A 47 0.66 -11.34 9.55
N VAL A 48 1.71 -11.05 10.32
CA VAL A 48 1.84 -9.80 11.09
C VAL A 48 1.99 -8.61 10.14
N SER A 49 2.68 -8.77 9.01
CA SER A 49 2.76 -7.71 7.99
C SER A 49 1.45 -7.51 7.24
N LYS A 50 0.69 -8.58 6.93
CA LYS A 50 -0.66 -8.46 6.33
C LYS A 50 -1.62 -7.73 7.27
N GLU A 51 -1.67 -8.09 8.54
CA GLU A 51 -2.56 -7.46 9.52
C GLU A 51 -2.20 -5.98 9.75
N LYS A 52 -0.92 -5.65 9.94
CA LYS A 52 -0.48 -4.25 10.05
C LYS A 52 -0.81 -3.45 8.80
N ASN A 53 -0.67 -4.04 7.61
CA ASN A 53 -1.04 -3.39 6.35
C ASN A 53 -2.56 -3.16 6.27
N LEU A 54 -3.38 -4.16 6.62
CA LEU A 54 -4.83 -4.02 6.67
C LEU A 54 -5.24 -2.88 7.61
N GLN A 55 -4.71 -2.86 8.84
CA GLN A 55 -4.99 -1.80 9.82
C GLN A 55 -4.59 -0.42 9.30
N PHE A 56 -3.44 -0.31 8.64
CA PHE A 56 -3.01 0.94 8.01
C PHE A 56 -3.99 1.40 6.92
N LEU A 57 -4.38 0.51 6.00
CA LEU A 57 -5.31 0.82 4.91
C LEU A 57 -6.67 1.25 5.46
N VAL A 58 -7.21 0.55 6.45
CA VAL A 58 -8.48 0.90 7.10
C VAL A 58 -8.38 2.26 7.78
N ALA A 59 -7.29 2.53 8.51
CA ALA A 59 -7.08 3.80 9.19
C ALA A 59 -6.99 4.97 8.21
N GLN A 60 -6.24 4.83 7.11
CA GLN A 60 -6.16 5.85 6.07
C GLN A 60 -7.51 6.04 5.36
N GLY A 61 -8.21 4.95 5.05
CA GLY A 61 -9.54 4.98 4.45
C GLY A 61 -10.54 5.79 5.30
N LYS A 62 -10.60 5.51 6.60
CA LYS A 62 -11.44 6.26 7.56
C LYS A 62 -11.04 7.73 7.68
N LEU A 63 -9.73 8.01 7.84
CA LEU A 63 -9.22 9.37 7.97
C LEU A 63 -9.57 10.26 6.77
N HIS A 64 -9.47 9.71 5.55
CA HIS A 64 -9.84 10.42 4.33
C HIS A 64 -11.36 10.50 4.17
N TRP A 65 -12.11 9.47 4.56
CA TRP A 65 -13.57 9.47 4.52
C TRP A 65 -14.20 10.57 5.38
N ASP A 66 -13.62 10.84 6.55
CA ASP A 66 -14.06 11.92 7.44
C ASP A 66 -13.86 13.30 6.79
N LYS A 67 -12.96 13.41 5.81
CA LYS A 67 -12.65 14.62 5.04
C LYS A 67 -13.23 14.62 3.63
N ARG A 68 -14.10 13.67 3.29
CA ARG A 68 -14.62 13.42 1.92
C ARG A 68 -15.29 14.60 1.22
N VAL A 69 -15.65 15.66 1.94
CA VAL A 69 -16.11 16.92 1.31
C VAL A 69 -15.02 17.47 0.38
N ASN A 70 -13.74 17.21 0.67
CA ASN A 70 -12.65 17.40 -0.26
C ASN A 70 -12.61 16.26 -1.30
N ILE A 71 -12.65 16.62 -2.58
CA ILE A 71 -12.66 15.68 -3.72
C ILE A 71 -11.47 14.71 -3.68
N LYS A 72 -10.28 15.20 -3.31
CA LYS A 72 -9.08 14.36 -3.23
C LYS A 72 -9.22 13.34 -2.10
N ASP A 73 -9.69 13.78 -0.93
CA ASP A 73 -9.90 12.90 0.22
C ASP A 73 -10.97 11.84 -0.07
N ALA A 74 -12.08 12.18 -0.73
CA ALA A 74 -13.08 11.18 -1.12
C ALA A 74 -12.51 10.08 -2.04
N ASN A 75 -11.70 10.47 -3.04
CA ASN A 75 -11.05 9.52 -3.94
C ASN A 75 -10.00 8.66 -3.20
N LEU A 76 -9.23 9.25 -2.28
CA LEU A 76 -8.28 8.51 -1.46
C LEU A 76 -8.98 7.55 -0.49
N ALA A 77 -10.08 7.97 0.11
CA ALA A 77 -10.90 7.10 0.96
C ALA A 77 -11.34 5.86 0.17
N LYS A 78 -11.95 6.05 -1.01
CA LYS A 78 -12.34 4.94 -1.89
C LYS A 78 -11.13 4.03 -2.19
N LEU A 79 -9.98 4.58 -2.56
CA LEU A 79 -8.79 3.81 -2.90
C LEU A 79 -8.27 2.97 -1.73
N PHE A 80 -8.09 3.56 -0.55
CA PHE A 80 -7.59 2.83 0.61
C PHE A 80 -8.57 1.74 1.07
N LEU A 81 -9.87 2.05 1.03
CA LEU A 81 -10.92 1.10 1.39
C LEU A 81 -11.03 -0.04 0.37
N SER A 82 -10.85 0.22 -0.93
CA SER A 82 -10.83 -0.85 -1.93
C SER A 82 -9.67 -1.82 -1.66
N LYS A 83 -8.49 -1.31 -1.30
CA LYS A 83 -7.33 -2.12 -0.92
C LYS A 83 -7.54 -2.88 0.39
N ALA A 84 -8.20 -2.27 1.37
CA ALA A 84 -8.57 -2.97 2.59
C ALA A 84 -9.56 -4.12 2.29
N ASN A 85 -10.55 -3.88 1.44
CA ASN A 85 -11.54 -4.87 1.02
C ASN A 85 -10.91 -6.02 0.23
N GLU A 86 -9.94 -5.76 -0.66
CA GLU A 86 -9.17 -6.79 -1.35
C GLU A 86 -8.44 -7.74 -0.38
N LEU A 87 -8.01 -7.24 0.79
CA LEU A 87 -7.27 -8.04 1.77
C LEU A 87 -8.17 -8.79 2.76
N ASN A 88 -9.36 -8.25 3.04
CA ASN A 88 -10.33 -8.80 3.98
C ASN A 88 -11.78 -8.51 3.53
N PRO A 89 -12.29 -9.23 2.52
CA PRO A 89 -13.63 -9.00 1.95
C PRO A 89 -14.77 -9.48 2.86
N ASP A 90 -14.47 -10.26 3.90
CA ASP A 90 -15.45 -10.79 4.85
C ASP A 90 -15.69 -9.85 6.05
N ASN A 91 -15.05 -8.68 6.06
CA ASN A 91 -15.25 -7.67 7.10
C ASN A 91 -16.36 -6.69 6.71
N ALA A 92 -17.50 -6.79 7.41
CA ALA A 92 -18.69 -5.97 7.17
C ALA A 92 -18.40 -4.46 7.16
N GLU A 93 -17.61 -3.97 8.11
CA GLU A 93 -17.32 -2.53 8.27
C GLU A 93 -16.52 -2.01 7.09
N ILE A 94 -15.55 -2.79 6.60
CA ILE A 94 -14.72 -2.43 5.44
C ILE A 94 -15.57 -2.42 4.17
N VAL A 95 -16.35 -3.48 3.95
CA VAL A 95 -17.26 -3.62 2.80
C VAL A 95 -18.26 -2.46 2.76
N GLU A 96 -18.91 -2.18 3.89
CA GLU A 96 -19.92 -1.13 3.99
C GLU A 96 -19.31 0.25 3.72
N LEU A 97 -18.19 0.57 4.36
CA LEU A 97 -17.56 1.87 4.19
C LEU A 97 -17.02 2.06 2.77
N TYR A 98 -16.47 1.00 2.17
CA TYR A 98 -16.04 1.02 0.78
C TYR A 98 -17.22 1.23 -0.18
N ALA A 99 -18.33 0.51 -0.01
CA ALA A 99 -19.52 0.69 -0.83
C ALA A 99 -20.09 2.11 -0.73
N ARG A 100 -20.11 2.70 0.48
CA ARG A 100 -20.47 4.10 0.70
C ARG A 100 -19.51 5.05 -0.02
N ALA A 101 -18.21 4.75 -0.03
CA ALA A 101 -17.23 5.54 -0.76
C ALA A 101 -17.44 5.47 -2.27
N CYS A 102 -17.74 4.29 -2.83
CA CYS A 102 -18.11 4.12 -4.23
C CYS A 102 -19.35 4.95 -4.58
N HIS A 103 -20.42 4.84 -3.78
CA HIS A 103 -21.63 5.63 -3.99
C HIS A 103 -21.34 7.14 -3.91
N PHE A 104 -20.58 7.59 -2.90
CA PHE A 104 -20.28 9.01 -2.74
C PHE A 104 -19.51 9.58 -3.94
N VAL A 105 -18.45 8.89 -4.38
CA VAL A 105 -17.66 9.31 -5.54
C VAL A 105 -18.51 9.28 -6.80
N GLY A 106 -19.32 8.23 -7.00
CA GLY A 106 -20.18 8.07 -8.17
C GLY A 106 -21.25 9.16 -8.24
N TYR A 107 -21.92 9.44 -7.13
CA TYR A 107 -23.05 10.36 -7.12
C TYR A 107 -22.63 11.84 -7.07
N TYR A 108 -21.67 12.19 -6.21
CA TYR A 108 -21.35 13.60 -5.94
C TYR A 108 -20.18 14.16 -6.75
N LEU A 109 -19.25 13.31 -7.19
CA LEU A 109 -17.99 13.78 -7.79
C LEU A 109 -17.90 13.46 -9.28
N GLN A 110 -18.58 12.41 -9.73
CA GLN A 110 -18.40 11.86 -11.05
C GLN A 110 -19.45 12.43 -12.03
N SER A 111 -18.99 13.21 -13.02
CA SER A 111 -19.86 13.89 -13.99
C SER A 111 -20.21 13.03 -15.21
N ASN A 112 -19.35 12.08 -15.58
CA ASN A 112 -19.67 11.11 -16.63
C ASN A 112 -20.50 9.96 -16.04
N LEU A 113 -21.68 9.74 -16.62
CA LEU A 113 -22.68 8.79 -16.15
C LEU A 113 -22.18 7.34 -16.18
N ASP A 114 -21.51 6.91 -17.25
CA ASP A 114 -21.00 5.53 -17.35
C ASP A 114 -20.04 5.17 -16.20
N LYS A 115 -19.18 6.13 -15.82
CA LYS A 115 -18.28 5.98 -14.68
C LYS A 115 -19.02 6.02 -13.34
N SER A 116 -20.09 6.80 -13.23
CA SER A 116 -20.96 6.83 -12.06
C SER A 116 -21.65 5.47 -11.86
N ASP A 117 -22.24 4.92 -12.92
CA ASP A 117 -22.87 3.60 -12.93
C ASP A 117 -21.88 2.49 -12.58
N SER A 118 -20.66 2.57 -13.14
CA SER A 118 -19.58 1.64 -12.82
C SER A 118 -19.26 1.64 -11.32
N LEU A 119 -19.22 2.81 -10.68
CA LEU A 119 -18.98 2.94 -9.24
C LEU A 119 -20.14 2.38 -8.41
N PHE A 120 -21.39 2.61 -8.83
CA PHE A 120 -22.55 2.03 -8.14
C PHE A 120 -22.53 0.50 -8.22
N ILE A 121 -22.24 -0.05 -9.40
CA ILE A 121 -22.11 -1.50 -9.60
C ILE A 121 -20.95 -2.05 -8.77
N GLU A 122 -19.81 -1.35 -8.70
CA GLU A 122 -18.66 -1.74 -7.88
C GLU A 122 -19.04 -1.88 -6.40
N GLY A 123 -19.71 -0.87 -5.81
CA GLY A 123 -20.16 -0.91 -4.42
C GLY A 123 -21.26 -1.96 -4.17
N MET A 124 -22.22 -2.06 -5.09
CA MET A 124 -23.31 -3.05 -5.03
C MET A 124 -22.77 -4.48 -5.07
N ASN A 125 -21.92 -4.80 -6.05
CA ASN A 125 -21.37 -6.15 -6.19
C ASN A 125 -20.53 -6.53 -4.98
N THR A 126 -19.70 -5.61 -4.48
CA THR A 126 -18.90 -5.84 -3.27
C THR A 126 -19.78 -6.19 -2.07
N THR A 127 -20.83 -5.39 -1.85
CA THR A 127 -21.79 -5.62 -0.75
C THR A 127 -22.57 -6.91 -0.95
N TRP A 128 -23.01 -7.19 -2.17
CA TRP A 128 -23.77 -8.39 -2.49
C TRP A 128 -22.94 -9.66 -2.28
N SER A 129 -21.67 -9.65 -2.70
CA SER A 129 -20.73 -10.76 -2.47
C SER A 129 -20.54 -11.04 -0.98
N TYR A 130 -20.43 -10.00 -0.15
CA TYR A 130 -20.38 -10.16 1.30
C TYR A 130 -21.68 -10.73 1.86
N ILE A 131 -22.85 -10.17 1.49
CA ILE A 131 -24.16 -10.62 1.96
C ILE A 131 -24.34 -12.13 1.71
N ILE A 132 -24.09 -12.59 0.49
CA ILE A 132 -24.31 -14.00 0.11
C ILE A 132 -23.27 -14.97 0.69
N SER A 133 -22.14 -14.46 1.19
CA SER A 133 -21.13 -15.29 1.86
C SER A 133 -21.46 -15.53 3.34
N THR A 134 -22.36 -14.73 3.93
CA THR A 134 -22.74 -14.90 5.34
C THR A 134 -23.53 -16.19 5.59
N ASN A 135 -23.29 -16.83 6.73
CA ASN A 135 -24.04 -18.02 7.15
C ASN A 135 -25.54 -17.74 7.27
N ALA A 136 -25.92 -16.58 7.83
CA ALA A 136 -27.31 -16.17 7.97
C ALA A 136 -28.04 -16.13 6.63
N TYR A 137 -27.42 -15.56 5.59
CA TYR A 137 -28.01 -15.59 4.25
C TYR A 137 -28.17 -17.01 3.72
N GLN A 138 -27.12 -17.83 3.83
CA GLN A 138 -27.09 -19.18 3.29
C GLN A 138 -28.12 -20.09 3.97
N GLU A 139 -28.25 -19.99 5.29
CA GLU A 139 -29.25 -20.72 6.08
C GLU A 139 -30.67 -20.29 5.69
N GLY A 140 -30.94 -18.98 5.64
CA GLY A 140 -32.24 -18.44 5.23
C GLY A 140 -32.65 -18.87 3.83
N ALA A 141 -31.71 -18.81 2.88
CA ALA A 141 -31.93 -19.23 1.50
C ALA A 141 -32.11 -20.75 1.36
N ALA A 142 -31.45 -21.56 2.19
CA ALA A 142 -31.53 -23.02 2.16
C ALA A 142 -32.84 -23.56 2.76
N LEU A 143 -33.38 -22.88 3.78
CA LEU A 143 -34.63 -23.27 4.44
C LEU A 143 -35.89 -22.93 3.63
N PHE A 144 -35.77 -22.06 2.61
CA PHE A 144 -36.89 -21.67 1.77
C PHE A 144 -37.07 -22.63 0.59
N ASP A 145 -38.21 -23.32 0.56
CA ASP A 145 -38.63 -24.17 -0.56
C ASP A 145 -39.47 -23.36 -1.57
N GLY A 146 -38.81 -22.90 -2.62
CA GLY A 146 -39.43 -22.09 -3.67
C GLY A 146 -38.42 -21.65 -4.74
N ASP A 147 -38.82 -20.68 -5.56
CA ASP A 147 -38.01 -20.19 -6.68
C ASP A 147 -36.77 -19.40 -6.23
N SER A 148 -35.89 -19.06 -7.18
CA SER A 148 -34.65 -18.35 -6.90
C SER A 148 -34.88 -16.94 -6.36
N THR A 149 -36.00 -16.29 -6.68
CA THR A 149 -36.36 -14.97 -6.16
C THR A 149 -36.76 -15.07 -4.70
N GLY A 150 -37.62 -16.03 -4.35
CA GLY A 150 -38.02 -16.30 -2.98
C GLY A 150 -36.83 -16.71 -2.11
N LYS A 151 -35.88 -17.51 -2.64
CA LYS A 151 -34.64 -17.84 -1.92
C LYS A 151 -33.79 -16.61 -1.61
N LYS A 152 -33.66 -15.66 -2.54
CA LYS A 152 -32.95 -14.39 -2.29
C LYS A 152 -33.64 -13.57 -1.20
N ILE A 153 -34.96 -13.43 -1.27
CA ILE A 153 -35.74 -12.69 -0.28
C ILE A 153 -35.61 -13.34 1.10
N ALA A 154 -35.72 -14.66 1.18
CA ALA A 154 -35.56 -15.42 2.42
C ALA A 154 -34.17 -15.23 3.03
N GLY A 155 -33.11 -15.38 2.24
CA GLY A 155 -31.74 -15.15 2.70
C GLY A 155 -31.51 -13.73 3.21
N ILE A 156 -32.03 -12.70 2.53
CA ILE A 156 -31.92 -11.30 2.98
C ILE A 156 -32.67 -11.10 4.32
N THR A 157 -33.88 -11.64 4.44
CA THR A 157 -34.72 -11.49 5.64
C THR A 157 -34.09 -12.13 6.89
N THR A 158 -33.20 -13.11 6.71
CA THR A 158 -32.50 -13.76 7.82
C THR A 158 -31.29 -12.96 8.32
N ILE A 159 -30.77 -12.03 7.53
CA ILE A 159 -29.65 -11.16 7.94
C ILE A 159 -30.15 -9.93 8.71
N SER A 160 -31.36 -9.45 8.39
CA SER A 160 -32.00 -8.24 8.94
C SER A 160 -32.61 -8.44 10.32
#